data_AF-A0A093FES0-F1
#
_entry.id   AF-A0A093FES0-F1
#
_cell.length_a   1.000
_cell.length_b   1.000
_cell.length_c   1.000
_cell.angle_alpha   90.00
_cell.angle_beta   90.00
_cell.angle_gamma   90.00
#
_symmetry.space_group_name_H-M   'P 1'
#
loop_
_entity.id
_entity.type
_entity.pdbx_description
1 polymer ?
#
loop_
_entity_poly.entity_id
_entity_poly.type
_entity_poly.pdbx_seq_one_letter_code
_entity_poly.pdbx_strand_id
1 'polypeptide(L)'
;RQRKIQKDRLVGEFTTALTNFQRLQRQAAEKEKDFVARVRASSRVSGGAPEDSYKEGTLVSWDSQPQAQVQDEEITEDDLRLIEERESSIRQLEADIMDINEIFKDLGMMIHEQGDVIDSIEANVENADVHVQQANQQLSRAANYQVMS
;
A
#
# COMPACT_ATOMS: atom_id res chain seq x y z
N ARG A 1 -25.57 -5.98 -11.91
CA ARG A 1 -25.62 -4.64 -11.27
C ARG A 1 -25.21 -4.61 -9.78
N GLN A 2 -25.94 -5.22 -8.84
CA GLN A 2 -25.64 -5.09 -7.38
C GLN A 2 -24.29 -5.68 -6.97
N ARG A 3 -23.89 -6.83 -7.54
CA ARG A 3 -22.57 -7.45 -7.31
C ARG A 3 -21.41 -6.58 -7.80
N LYS A 4 -21.58 -5.92 -8.96
CA LYS A 4 -20.58 -4.98 -9.53
C LYS A 4 -20.35 -3.79 -8.61
N ILE A 5 -21.44 -3.18 -8.11
CA ILE A 5 -21.38 -2.07 -7.15
C ILE A 5 -20.70 -2.46 -5.84
N GLN A 6 -21.00 -3.65 -5.30
CA GLN A 6 -20.34 -4.14 -4.09
C GLN A 6 -18.85 -4.39 -4.30
N LYS A 7 -18.47 -4.99 -5.44
CA LYS A 7 -17.07 -5.19 -5.82
C LYS A 7 -16.32 -3.86 -5.90
N ASP A 8 -16.84 -2.91 -6.67
CA ASP A 8 -16.20 -1.61 -6.89
C ASP A 8 -16.04 -0.83 -5.56
N ARG A 9 -17.04 -0.94 -4.67
CA ARG A 9 -16.95 -0.39 -3.32
C ARG A 9 -15.84 -1.04 -2.49
N LEU A 10 -15.80 -2.37 -2.44
CA LEU A 10 -14.80 -3.11 -1.66
C LEU A 10 -13.38 -2.83 -2.15
N VAL A 11 -13.20 -2.76 -3.47
CA VAL A 11 -11.94 -2.36 -4.11
C VAL A 11 -11.53 -0.95 -3.68
N GLY A 12 -12.47 0.00 -3.68
CA GLY A 12 -12.19 1.37 -3.25
C GLY A 12 -11.81 1.47 -1.77
N GLU A 13 -12.50 0.74 -0.90
CA GLU A 13 -12.21 0.66 0.53
C GLU A 13 -10.83 0.04 0.78
N PHE A 14 -10.53 -1.08 0.12
CA PHE A 14 -9.24 -1.77 0.24
C PHE A 14 -8.06 -0.93 -0.29
N THR A 15 -8.23 -0.29 -1.46
CA THR A 15 -7.23 0.63 -2.04
C THR A 15 -6.93 1.79 -1.10
N THR A 16 -7.97 2.35 -0.48
CA THR A 16 -7.83 3.45 0.48
C THR A 16 -7.08 3.00 1.74
N ALA A 17 -7.45 1.85 2.30
CA ALA A 17 -6.78 1.27 3.46
C ALA A 17 -5.30 0.98 3.18
N LEU A 18 -4.99 0.39 2.02
CA LEU A 18 -3.62 0.05 1.64
C LEU A 18 -2.76 1.31 1.40
N THR A 19 -3.33 2.34 0.76
CA THR A 19 -2.64 3.64 0.58
C THR A 19 -2.36 4.32 1.92
N ASN A 20 -3.30 4.27 2.86
CA ASN A 20 -3.10 4.78 4.22
C ASN A 20 -1.99 4.01 4.94
N PHE A 21 -1.99 2.69 4.84
CA PHE A 21 -1.00 1.81 5.46
C PHE A 21 0.41 2.06 4.90
N GLN A 22 0.55 2.15 3.57
CA GLN A 22 1.82 2.47 2.92
C GLN A 22 2.37 3.83 3.37
N ARG A 23 1.51 4.84 3.53
CA ARG A 23 1.92 6.15 4.04
C ARG A 23 2.44 6.05 5.48
N LEU A 24 1.72 5.32 6.34
CA LEU A 24 2.12 5.13 7.74
C LEU A 24 3.45 4.38 7.85
N GLN A 25 3.67 3.34 7.03
CA GLN A 25 4.95 2.63 6.98
C GLN A 25 6.11 3.55 6.56
N ARG A 26 5.92 4.39 5.53
CA ARG A 26 6.94 5.38 5.14
C ARG A 26 7.26 6.35 6.27
N GLN A 27 6.23 6.88 6.94
CA GLN A 27 6.40 7.77 8.10
C GLN A 27 7.11 7.08 9.27
N ALA A 28 6.85 5.80 9.51
CA ALA A 28 7.54 5.02 10.53
C ALA A 28 9.03 4.85 10.18
N ALA A 29 9.32 4.49 8.92
CA ALA A 29 10.69 4.33 8.43
C ALA A 29 11.49 5.65 8.49
N GLU A 30 10.89 6.78 8.11
CA GLU A 30 11.50 8.11 8.23
C GLU A 30 11.83 8.44 9.69
N LYS A 31 10.91 8.20 10.62
CA LYS A 31 11.14 8.46 12.05
C LYS A 31 12.25 7.60 12.64
N GLU A 32 12.35 6.33 12.24
CA GLU A 32 13.44 5.46 12.68
C GLU A 32 14.77 5.90 12.08
N LYS A 33 14.81 6.25 10.79
CA LYS A 33 16.02 6.79 10.14
C LYS A 33 16.50 8.08 10.82
N ASP A 34 15.59 8.99 11.11
CA ASP A 34 15.89 10.24 11.82
C ASP A 34 16.41 9.99 13.24
N PHE A 35 15.86 8.99 13.93
CA PHE A 35 16.34 8.60 15.26
C PHE A 35 17.77 8.08 15.19
N VAL A 36 18.04 7.11 14.31
CA VAL A 36 19.38 6.54 14.13
C VAL A 36 20.39 7.62 13.73
N ALA A 37 20.01 8.53 12.82
CA ALA A 37 20.86 9.65 12.42
C ALA A 37 21.19 10.59 13.59
N ARG A 38 20.21 10.91 14.45
CA ARG A 38 20.44 11.74 15.64
C ARG A 38 21.37 11.09 16.65
N VAL A 39 21.17 9.80 16.97
CA VAL A 39 22.04 9.08 17.92
C VAL A 39 23.48 9.03 17.40
N ARG A 40 23.67 8.75 16.10
CA ARG A 40 25.00 8.77 15.46
C ARG A 40 25.66 10.16 15.46
N ALA A 41 24.89 11.21 15.17
CA ALA A 41 25.38 12.59 15.11
C ALA A 41 25.74 13.13 16.50
N SER A 42 24.95 12.79 17.53
CA SER A 42 25.23 13.17 18.92
C SER A 42 26.55 12.59 19.42
N SER A 43 26.94 11.43 18.91
CA SER A 43 28.15 10.71 19.33
C SER A 43 29.44 11.10 18.60
N ARG A 44 29.41 11.97 17.58
CA ARG A 44 30.55 12.18 16.67
C ARG A 44 31.18 10.87 16.19
N VAL A 45 30.37 9.88 15.79
CA VAL A 45 30.85 8.76 14.97
C VAL A 45 31.18 9.33 13.59
N SER A 46 32.34 9.99 13.49
CA SER A 46 32.96 10.40 12.23
C SER A 46 33.70 9.23 11.57
N GLY A 47 33.45 8.00 11.99
CA GLY A 47 34.05 6.78 11.45
C GLY A 47 32.99 5.85 10.90
N GLY A 48 32.73 5.93 9.60
CA GLY A 48 31.98 4.91 8.88
C GLY A 48 30.53 5.28 8.53
N ALA A 49 30.34 6.32 7.73
CA ALA A 49 29.20 6.29 6.80
C ALA A 49 29.48 5.16 5.79
N PRO A 50 28.49 4.31 5.43
CA PRO A 50 28.65 3.42 4.29
C PRO A 50 28.82 4.31 3.06
N GLU A 51 29.95 4.11 2.39
CA GLU A 51 30.42 4.84 1.23
C GLU A 51 29.54 4.49 0.02
N ASP A 52 28.33 5.04 -0.01
CA ASP A 52 27.42 4.94 -1.16
C ASP A 52 26.51 6.17 -1.22
N SER A 53 27.10 7.34 -1.42
CA SER A 53 26.39 8.48 -2.03
C SER A 53 27.35 9.47 -2.65
N TYR A 54 27.50 9.32 -3.96
CA TYR A 54 27.58 10.38 -4.98
C TYR A 54 28.03 11.77 -4.50
N LYS A 55 29.23 12.13 -4.96
CA LYS A 55 29.75 13.48 -5.20
C LYS A 55 28.66 14.55 -5.33
N GLU A 56 28.69 15.57 -4.47
CA GLU A 56 28.60 17.00 -4.82
C GLU A 56 28.86 17.79 -3.53
N GLY A 57 29.67 18.85 -3.64
CA GLY A 57 30.44 19.40 -2.53
C GLY A 57 29.65 20.15 -1.45
N THR A 58 30.28 20.30 -0.29
CA THR A 58 30.37 21.58 0.44
C THR A 58 31.55 21.49 1.40
N LEU A 59 32.69 22.06 0.98
CA LEU A 59 33.82 22.34 1.85
C LEU A 59 33.53 23.68 2.51
N VAL A 60 33.07 23.68 3.76
CA VAL A 60 32.95 24.91 4.57
C VAL A 60 33.78 24.79 5.84
N SER A 61 34.94 25.43 5.76
CA SER A 61 35.73 25.90 6.89
C SER A 61 34.94 26.96 7.67
N TRP A 62 34.74 26.77 8.97
CA TRP A 62 34.45 27.88 9.89
C TRP A 62 35.08 27.59 11.26
N ASP A 63 36.20 28.27 11.48
CA ASP A 63 36.90 28.41 12.76
C ASP A 63 36.15 29.41 13.66
N SER A 64 36.37 29.34 14.98
CA SER A 64 35.92 30.25 16.09
C SER A 64 34.87 29.70 17.08
N GLN A 65 35.40 29.09 18.16
CA GLN A 65 35.01 29.00 19.60
C GLN A 65 33.69 29.63 20.15
N PRO A 66 33.11 29.17 21.29
CA PRO A 66 33.81 28.63 22.47
C PRO A 66 33.37 27.24 22.96
N GLN A 67 34.27 26.62 23.71
CA GLN A 67 34.12 25.37 24.45
C GLN A 67 32.94 25.48 25.45
N ALA A 68 31.73 25.18 24.99
CA ALA A 68 30.78 24.52 25.87
C ALA A 68 31.39 23.14 26.16
N GLN A 69 31.53 22.79 27.44
CA GLN A 69 31.76 21.41 27.87
C GLN A 69 30.64 20.55 27.25
N VAL A 70 30.88 20.04 26.05
CA VAL A 70 30.17 18.88 25.53
C VAL A 70 30.72 17.76 26.39
N GLN A 71 29.94 17.38 27.39
CA GLN A 71 30.13 16.14 28.10
C GLN A 71 30.21 15.07 27.01
N ASP A 72 31.38 14.42 26.86
CA ASP A 72 31.55 13.25 25.99
C ASP A 72 30.54 12.19 26.49
N GLU A 73 29.33 12.20 25.96
CA GLU A 73 28.43 11.07 26.05
C GLU A 73 28.98 10.03 25.07
N GLU A 74 29.91 9.22 25.57
CA GLU A 74 30.39 8.03 24.89
C GLU A 74 29.16 7.14 24.61
N ILE A 75 28.95 6.77 23.33
CA ILE A 75 27.89 5.83 22.95
C ILE A 75 28.07 4.57 23.78
N THR A 76 27.01 4.19 24.49
CA THR A 76 27.04 2.97 25.28
C THR A 76 26.88 1.75 24.37
N GLU A 77 27.31 0.57 24.82
CA GLU A 77 27.04 -0.68 24.10
C GLU A 77 25.53 -0.89 23.87
N ASP A 78 24.70 -0.40 24.79
CA ASP A 78 23.25 -0.42 24.68
C ASP A 78 22.72 0.48 23.55
N ASP A 79 23.34 1.65 23.31
CA ASP A 79 22.98 2.53 22.20
C ASP A 79 23.31 1.91 20.83
N LEU A 80 24.43 1.20 20.72
CA LEU A 80 24.80 0.47 19.50
C LEU A 80 23.82 -0.66 19.20
N ARG A 81 23.44 -1.44 20.23
CA ARG A 81 22.42 -2.49 20.09
C ARG A 81 21.07 -1.91 19.66
N LEU A 82 20.67 -0.79 20.27
CA LEU A 82 19.43 -0.11 19.89
C LEU A 82 19.47 0.39 18.44
N ILE A 83 20.61 0.91 17.97
CA ILE A 83 20.78 1.29 16.56
C ILE A 83 20.63 0.07 15.64
N GLU A 84 21.27 -1.05 15.97
CA GLU A 84 21.21 -2.28 15.16
C GLU A 84 19.77 -2.83 15.05
N GLU A 85 19.04 -2.89 16.18
CA GLU A 85 17.63 -3.28 16.20
C GLU A 85 16.75 -2.38 15.33
N ARG A 86 17.02 -1.07 15.34
CA ARG A 86 16.30 -0.10 14.51
C ARG A 86 16.65 -0.22 13.04
N GLU A 87 17.90 -0.45 12.69
CA GLU A 87 18.29 -0.70 11.29
C GLU A 87 17.66 -1.98 10.74
N SER A 88 17.54 -3.03 11.57
CA SER A 88 16.78 -4.22 11.20
C SER A 88 15.29 -3.90 10.98
N SER A 89 14.70 -3.08 11.85
CA SER A 89 13.29 -2.67 11.74
C SER A 89 13.04 -1.84 10.46
N ILE A 90 13.97 -0.94 10.10
CA ILE A 90 13.92 -0.17 8.86
C ILE A 90 13.96 -1.09 7.63
N ARG A 91 14.86 -2.08 7.61
CA ARG A 91 14.95 -3.05 6.50
C ARG A 91 13.66 -3.86 6.36
N GLN A 92 13.03 -4.24 7.47
CA GLN A 92 11.73 -4.90 7.45
C GLN A 92 10.64 -3.99 6.89
N LEU A 93 10.57 -2.73 7.32
CA LEU A 93 9.62 -1.75 6.77
C LEU A 93 9.81 -1.54 5.27
N GLU A 94 11.05 -1.51 4.78
CA GLU A 94 11.35 -1.39 3.35
C GLU A 94 10.89 -2.63 2.57
N ALA A 95 11.08 -3.83 3.12
CA ALA A 95 10.55 -5.07 2.54
C ALA A 95 9.02 -5.06 2.50
N ASP A 96 8.36 -4.70 3.61
CA ASP A 96 6.89 -4.64 3.66
C ASP A 96 6.32 -3.62 2.65
N ILE A 97 7.02 -2.50 2.39
CA ILE A 97 6.63 -1.53 1.36
C ILE A 97 6.73 -2.13 -0.06
N MET A 98 7.71 -3.00 -0.31
CA MET A 98 7.79 -3.73 -1.59
C MET A 98 6.63 -4.71 -1.73
N ASP A 99 6.28 -5.44 -0.67
CA ASP A 99 5.17 -6.39 -0.67
C ASP A 99 3.83 -5.70 -0.96
N ILE A 100 3.63 -4.48 -0.47
CA ILE A 100 2.44 -3.67 -0.81
C ILE A 100 2.31 -3.44 -2.32
N ASN A 101 3.42 -3.22 -3.03
CA ASN A 101 3.36 -3.03 -4.48
C ASN A 101 2.90 -4.31 -5.20
N GLU A 102 3.31 -5.48 -4.72
CA GLU A 102 2.82 -6.76 -5.25
C GLU A 102 1.32 -6.94 -4.96
N ILE A 103 0.87 -6.60 -3.75
CA ILE A 103 -0.58 -6.60 -3.42
C ILE A 103 -1.37 -5.68 -4.36
N PHE A 104 -0.85 -4.50 -4.71
CA PHE A 104 -1.50 -3.60 -5.68
C PHE A 104 -1.59 -4.19 -7.09
N LYS A 105 -0.53 -4.88 -7.55
CA LYS A 105 -0.53 -5.55 -8.85
C LYS A 105 -1.53 -6.71 -8.88
N ASP A 106 -1.53 -7.54 -7.83
CA ASP A 106 -2.45 -8.67 -7.69
C ASP A 106 -3.91 -8.22 -7.63
N LEU A 107 -4.18 -7.14 -6.88
CA LEU A 107 -5.50 -6.53 -6.83
C LEU A 107 -5.92 -6.04 -8.22
N GLY A 108 -5.02 -5.38 -8.96
CA GLY A 108 -5.28 -4.92 -10.32
C GLY A 108 -5.62 -6.06 -11.28
N MET A 109 -4.87 -7.17 -11.20
CA MET A 109 -5.11 -8.37 -11.98
C MET A 109 -6.46 -9.02 -11.62
N MET A 110 -6.75 -9.18 -10.34
CA MET A 110 -8.00 -9.76 -9.84
C MET A 110 -9.24 -8.95 -10.28
N ILE A 111 -9.14 -7.62 -10.29
CA ILE A 111 -10.20 -6.73 -10.77
C ILE A 111 -10.47 -6.93 -12.27
N HIS A 112 -9.41 -7.09 -13.06
CA HIS A 112 -9.49 -7.28 -14.50
C HIS A 112 -10.12 -8.65 -14.84
N GLU A 113 -9.60 -9.74 -14.27
CA GLU A 113 -10.10 -11.09 -14.53
C GLU A 113 -11.56 -11.29 -14.10
N GLN A 114 -11.99 -10.68 -12.99
CA GLN A 114 -13.37 -10.78 -12.52
C GLN A 114 -14.33 -9.83 -13.24
N GLY A 115 -13.83 -8.86 -14.03
CA GLY A 115 -14.65 -7.98 -14.86
C GLY A 115 -15.45 -8.76 -15.91
N ASP A 116 -14.78 -9.64 -16.65
CA ASP A 116 -15.35 -10.40 -17.76
C ASP A 116 -16.43 -11.40 -17.28
N VAL A 117 -16.22 -12.02 -16.12
CA VAL A 117 -17.17 -12.99 -15.56
C VAL A 117 -18.45 -12.31 -15.07
N ILE A 118 -18.35 -11.16 -14.40
CA ILE A 118 -19.52 -10.42 -13.91
C ILE A 118 -20.38 -9.94 -15.08
N ASP A 119 -19.75 -9.46 -16.14
CA ASP A 119 -20.45 -8.98 -17.33
C ASP A 119 -21.16 -10.15 -18.06
N SER A 120 -20.56 -11.34 -18.11
CA SER A 120 -21.21 -12.55 -18.67
C SER A 120 -22.43 -13.01 -17.85
N ILE A 121 -22.38 -12.90 -16.52
CA ILE A 121 -23.50 -13.26 -15.65
C ILE A 121 -24.64 -12.26 -15.82
N GLU A 122 -24.35 -10.96 -15.96
CA GLU A 122 -25.37 -9.94 -16.21
C GLU A 122 -26.05 -10.17 -17.55
N ALA A 123 -25.29 -10.47 -18.61
CA ALA A 123 -25.85 -10.83 -19.91
C ALA A 123 -26.73 -12.09 -19.84
N ASN A 124 -26.31 -13.12 -19.10
CA ASN A 124 -27.11 -14.34 -18.93
C ASN A 124 -28.40 -14.10 -18.14
N VAL A 125 -28.36 -13.26 -17.09
CA VAL A 125 -29.54 -12.90 -16.30
C VAL A 125 -30.52 -12.06 -17.14
N GLU A 126 -30.02 -11.11 -17.92
CA GLU A 126 -30.85 -10.28 -18.81
C GLU A 126 -31.53 -11.13 -19.88
N ASN A 127 -30.79 -12.04 -20.52
CA ASN A 127 -31.36 -13.00 -21.47
C ASN A 127 -32.43 -13.91 -20.84
N ALA A 128 -32.20 -14.39 -19.61
CA ALA A 128 -33.17 -15.20 -18.89
C ALA A 128 -34.46 -14.40 -18.59
N ASP A 129 -34.34 -13.14 -18.18
CA ASP A 129 -35.51 -12.27 -17.94
C ASP A 129 -36.32 -12.04 -19.23
N VAL A 130 -35.64 -11.76 -20.35
CA VAL A 130 -36.27 -11.63 -21.66
C VAL A 130 -37.02 -12.91 -22.05
N HIS A 131 -36.41 -14.08 -21.88
CA HIS A 131 -37.07 -15.36 -22.17
C HIS A 131 -38.31 -15.60 -21.30
N VAL A 132 -38.26 -15.26 -20.00
CA VAL A 132 -39.42 -15.39 -19.10
C VAL A 132 -40.55 -14.45 -19.53
N GLN A 133 -40.24 -13.21 -19.89
CA GLN A 133 -41.25 -12.27 -20.39
C GLN A 133 -41.89 -12.76 -21.69
N GLN A 134 -41.08 -13.25 -22.64
CA GLN A 134 -41.58 -13.83 -23.89
C GLN A 134 -42.44 -15.07 -23.63
N ALA A 135 -42.00 -15.97 -22.76
CA ALA A 135 -42.77 -17.15 -22.38
C ALA A 135 -44.13 -16.77 -21.77
N ASN A 136 -44.17 -15.77 -20.87
CA ASN A 136 -45.40 -15.26 -20.31
C ASN A 136 -46.35 -14.67 -21.37
N GLN A 137 -45.82 -13.94 -22.36
CA GLN A 137 -46.63 -13.43 -23.46
C GLN A 137 -47.21 -14.57 -24.33
N GLN A 138 -46.41 -15.60 -24.63
CA GLN A 138 -46.87 -16.75 -25.41
C GLN A 138 -47.94 -17.55 -24.65
N LEU A 139 -47.74 -17.79 -23.35
CA LEU A 139 -48.73 -18.44 -22.48
C LEU A 139 -50.04 -17.64 -22.41
N SER A 140 -49.96 -16.31 -22.29
CA SER A 140 -51.14 -15.45 -22.30
C SER A 140 -51.91 -15.53 -23.62
N ARG A 141 -51.21 -15.53 -24.77
CA ARG A 141 -51.84 -15.71 -26.09
C ARG A 141 -52.47 -17.09 -26.21
N ALA A 142 -51.77 -18.15 -25.82
CA ALA A 142 -52.28 -19.51 -25.86
C ALA A 142 -53.55 -19.68 -25.00
N ALA A 143 -53.56 -19.09 -23.80
CA ALA A 143 -54.73 -19.08 -22.93
C ALA A 143 -55.93 -18.37 -23.59
N ASN A 144 -55.71 -17.24 -24.26
CA ASN A 144 -56.77 -16.54 -25.00
C ASN A 144 -57.32 -17.35 -26.17
N TYR A 145 -56.46 -18.05 -26.93
CA TYR A 145 -56.91 -18.94 -28.00
C TYR A 145 -57.74 -20.12 -27.48
N GLN A 146 -57.36 -20.69 -26.32
CA GLN A 146 -58.09 -21.80 -25.70
C GLN A 146 -59.49 -21.39 -25.18
N VAL A 147 -59.67 -20.11 -24.81
CA VAL A 147 -60.99 -19.58 -24.41
C VAL A 147 -61.89 -19.29 -25.62
N MET A 148 -61.30 -19.05 -26.80
CA MET A 148 -62.03 -18.77 -28.03
C MET A 148 -62.40 -20.02 -28.86
N SER A 149 -61.81 -21.19 -28.57
CA SER A 149 -62.19 -22.48 -29.18
C SER A 149 -63.29 -23.17 -28.40
#